data_AF-A0A814MKN7-F1
#
_entry.id   AF-A0A814MKN7-F1
#
_cell.length_a   1.000
_cell.length_b   1.000
_cell.length_c   1.000
_cell.angle_alpha   90.00
_cell.angle_beta   90.00
_cell.angle_gamma   90.00
#
_symmetry.space_group_name_H-M   'P 1'
#
loop_
_entity.id
_entity.type
_entity.pdbx_description
1 polymer ?
#
loop_
_entity_poly.entity_id
_entity_poly.type
_entity_poly.pdbx_seq_one_letter_code
_entity_poly.pdbx_strand_id
1 'polypeptide(L)'
;MKSAYYLDVLRGRCQELPDVRSKIVRVFVSSTFTDTLAERDSLIENIFPKLKDYCRQQYGLEFQYADMRWGIQTESANNHGEVATCLKEIELCKKYSVATNFVVLLSHRYGSRPIPAQIRASLFELLKDTVVNELNELKDGDLLTEWYKLDTNCMPPAYILQNISSILPNFLSKNTDEIKQADKEWKKISNRLRISLRQAAELCLQREQITESDYDEFFISIASAVNGISSAAHGAVEDTGRLGDAAVALAGDIHDLVTYVGDAGAVVGGKIADDAVAAYDDVSDFFDHLFRRTFDRRRVIY
;
A
#
# COMPACT_ATOMS: atom_id res chain seq x y z
N MET A 1 -19.83 -10.21 36.35
CA MET A 1 -19.29 -10.75 35.08
C MET A 1 -17.79 -11.03 35.11
N LYS A 2 -16.91 -10.14 35.63
CA LYS A 2 -15.44 -10.38 35.62
C LYS A 2 -14.95 -11.65 36.35
N SER A 3 -15.62 -12.14 37.39
CA SER A 3 -15.10 -13.26 38.20
C SER A 3 -15.27 -14.65 37.58
N ALA A 4 -16.17 -14.84 36.61
CA ALA A 4 -16.40 -16.14 35.98
C ALA A 4 -15.24 -16.54 35.05
N TYR A 5 -14.70 -15.60 34.28
CA TYR A 5 -13.58 -15.81 33.36
C TYR A 5 -12.30 -16.27 34.06
N TYR A 6 -11.96 -15.65 35.20
CA TYR A 6 -10.75 -16.04 35.95
C TYR A 6 -10.85 -17.47 36.49
N LEU A 7 -12.05 -17.89 36.91
CA LEU A 7 -12.30 -19.26 37.35
C LEU A 7 -12.19 -20.26 36.21
N ASP A 8 -12.62 -19.90 35.00
CA ASP A 8 -12.48 -20.77 33.82
C ASP A 8 -11.02 -20.90 33.36
N VAL A 9 -10.24 -19.82 33.39
CA VAL A 9 -8.78 -19.85 33.15
C VAL A 9 -8.08 -20.74 34.18
N LEU A 10 -8.37 -20.56 35.47
CA LEU A 10 -7.79 -21.38 36.54
C LEU A 10 -8.22 -22.85 36.48
N ARG A 11 -9.34 -23.15 35.81
CA ARG A 11 -9.83 -24.51 35.52
C ARG A 11 -9.31 -25.07 34.19
N GLY A 12 -8.46 -24.33 33.46
CA GLY A 12 -7.87 -24.76 32.19
C GLY A 12 -8.81 -24.64 30.97
N ARG A 13 -9.91 -23.90 31.09
CA ARG A 13 -10.85 -23.66 29.98
C ARG A 13 -10.51 -22.35 29.27
N CYS A 14 -9.80 -22.45 28.15
CA CYS A 14 -9.33 -21.30 27.36
C CYS A 14 -10.13 -21.06 26.05
N GLN A 15 -11.31 -21.65 25.92
CA GLN A 15 -12.09 -21.63 24.66
C GLN A 15 -12.85 -20.31 24.44
N GLU A 16 -13.12 -19.54 25.49
CA GLU A 16 -13.84 -18.26 25.45
C GLU A 16 -13.06 -17.16 26.18
N LEU A 17 -11.76 -17.02 25.90
CA LEU A 17 -11.02 -15.87 26.44
C LEU A 17 -11.49 -14.59 25.73
N PRO A 18 -11.75 -13.50 26.47
CA PRO A 18 -12.01 -12.21 25.84
C PRO A 18 -10.77 -11.81 25.04
N ASP A 19 -10.99 -11.25 23.84
CA ASP A 19 -9.90 -10.72 23.03
C ASP A 19 -9.06 -9.75 23.87
N VAL A 20 -7.77 -10.05 23.99
CA VAL A 20 -6.83 -9.16 24.66
C VAL A 20 -6.79 -7.89 23.82
N ARG A 21 -7.39 -6.81 24.35
CA ARG A 21 -7.36 -5.51 23.69
C ARG A 21 -5.90 -5.14 23.46
N SER A 22 -5.49 -5.08 22.19
CA SER A 22 -4.20 -4.51 21.80
C SER A 22 -4.07 -3.13 22.46
N LYS A 23 -2.85 -2.74 22.85
CA LYS A 23 -2.57 -1.38 23.34
C LYS A 23 -1.84 -0.55 22.29
N ILE A 24 -1.91 -0.98 21.03
CA ILE A 24 -1.10 -0.44 19.95
C ILE A 24 -2.02 0.21 18.92
N VAL A 25 -1.69 1.44 18.53
CA VAL A 25 -2.16 2.08 17.31
C VAL A 25 -1.05 1.91 16.28
N ARG A 26 -1.26 1.04 15.29
CA ARG A 26 -0.28 0.76 14.23
C ARG A 26 -0.84 1.23 12.89
N VAL A 27 -0.16 2.18 12.26
CA VAL A 27 -0.63 2.78 11.01
C VAL A 27 0.32 2.44 9.87
N PHE A 28 -0.19 1.86 8.79
CA PHE A 28 0.55 1.75 7.54
C PHE A 28 0.49 3.07 6.77
N VAL A 29 1.64 3.59 6.34
CA VAL A 29 1.72 4.88 5.63
C VAL A 29 2.09 4.64 4.17
N SER A 30 1.10 4.69 3.30
CA SER A 30 1.24 4.62 1.85
C SER A 30 1.40 6.01 1.26
N SER A 31 2.31 6.17 0.30
CA SER A 31 2.44 7.42 -0.45
C SER A 31 3.03 7.15 -1.82
N THR A 32 2.74 8.01 -2.80
CA THR A 32 3.42 7.92 -4.09
C THR A 32 4.86 8.44 -3.96
N PHE A 33 5.81 7.77 -4.64
CA PHE A 33 7.23 7.91 -4.31
C PHE A 33 7.83 9.29 -4.60
N THR A 34 7.16 10.20 -5.30
CA THR A 34 7.89 11.24 -6.03
C THR A 34 7.16 12.58 -6.11
N ASP A 35 5.93 12.66 -5.64
CA ASP A 35 5.07 13.84 -5.55
C ASP A 35 4.64 14.14 -4.10
N THR A 36 4.77 13.19 -3.17
CA THR A 36 4.38 13.39 -1.77
C THR A 36 5.57 13.21 -0.80
N LEU A 37 6.76 13.69 -1.19
CA LEU A 37 7.98 13.51 -0.41
C LEU A 37 8.00 14.41 0.83
N ALA A 38 7.80 15.71 0.65
CA ALA A 38 7.83 16.68 1.74
C ALA A 38 6.69 16.45 2.75
N GLU A 39 5.51 16.08 2.24
CA GLU A 39 4.30 15.66 2.95
C GLU A 39 4.64 14.56 3.96
N ARG A 40 5.34 13.53 3.45
CA ARG A 40 5.66 12.31 4.19
C ARG A 40 6.74 12.59 5.22
N ASP A 41 7.79 13.31 4.83
CA ASP A 41 8.89 13.67 5.71
C ASP A 41 8.35 14.52 6.87
N SER A 42 7.46 15.49 6.61
CA SER A 42 6.80 16.27 7.66
C SER A 42 5.93 15.41 8.59
N LEU A 43 5.18 14.43 8.06
CA LEU A 43 4.44 13.48 8.90
C LEU A 43 5.35 12.70 9.84
N ILE A 44 6.47 12.20 9.32
CA ILE A 44 7.41 11.35 10.08
C ILE A 44 8.20 12.17 11.10
N GLU A 45 8.68 13.36 10.73
CA GLU A 45 9.57 14.18 11.55
C GLU A 45 8.81 15.02 12.58
N ASN A 46 7.64 15.55 12.21
CA ASN A 46 6.93 16.54 13.04
C ASN A 46 5.65 16.01 13.68
N ILE A 47 4.89 15.17 12.97
CA ILE A 47 3.53 14.79 13.39
C ILE A 47 3.52 13.47 14.17
N PHE A 48 4.20 12.42 13.68
CA PHE A 48 4.25 11.09 14.32
C PHE A 48 4.89 11.07 15.71
N PRO A 49 5.93 11.86 16.01
CA PRO A 49 6.48 11.96 17.37
C PRO A 49 5.46 12.55 18.34
N LYS A 50 4.78 13.64 17.95
CA LYS A 50 3.69 14.23 18.74
C LYS A 50 2.56 13.22 18.93
N LEU A 51 2.25 12.42 17.91
CA LEU A 51 1.24 11.36 17.98
C LEU A 51 1.54 10.30 19.01
N LYS A 52 2.79 9.88 19.03
CA LYS A 52 3.28 8.91 20.00
C LYS A 52 3.15 9.42 21.43
N ASP A 53 3.52 10.67 21.67
CA ASP A 53 3.39 11.27 23.00
C ASP A 53 1.94 11.44 23.43
N TYR A 54 1.08 11.92 22.53
CA TYR A 54 -0.35 12.07 22.80
C TYR A 54 -1.05 10.73 23.09
N CYS A 55 -0.82 9.69 22.28
CA CYS A 55 -1.37 8.34 22.50
C CYS A 55 -0.98 7.80 23.87
N ARG A 56 0.29 7.98 24.24
CA ARG A 56 0.85 7.51 25.49
C ARG A 56 0.29 8.26 26.69
N GLN A 57 0.22 9.60 26.62
CA GLN A 57 -0.18 10.45 27.73
C GLN A 57 -1.70 10.43 27.98
N GLN A 58 -2.51 10.47 26.92
CA GLN A 58 -3.97 10.60 27.03
C GLN A 58 -4.67 9.25 27.17
N TYR A 59 -4.19 8.22 26.47
CA TYR A 59 -4.88 6.93 26.36
C TYR A 59 -4.06 5.74 26.89
N GLY A 60 -2.79 5.94 27.25
CA GLY A 60 -1.90 4.84 27.65
C GLY A 60 -1.63 3.85 26.51
N LEU A 61 -1.68 4.32 25.26
CA LEU A 61 -1.48 3.53 24.05
C LEU A 61 -0.09 3.75 23.47
N GLU A 62 0.44 2.72 22.81
CA GLU A 62 1.66 2.79 22.01
C GLU A 62 1.31 3.15 20.56
N PHE A 63 1.98 4.14 20.00
CA PHE A 63 1.87 4.47 18.58
C PHE A 63 3.04 3.88 17.80
N GLN A 64 2.72 3.20 16.70
CA GLN A 64 3.66 2.64 15.74
C GLN A 64 3.21 3.03 14.33
N TYR A 65 4.18 3.26 13.44
CA TYR A 65 3.90 3.41 12.01
C TYR A 65 4.77 2.44 11.20
N ALA A 66 4.22 1.96 10.09
CA ALA A 66 4.91 1.13 9.13
C ALA A 66 5.14 1.91 7.83
N ASP A 67 6.40 2.10 7.50
CA ASP A 67 6.87 2.74 6.27
C ASP A 67 7.76 1.77 5.49
N MET A 68 7.25 1.28 4.36
CA MET A 68 7.99 0.33 3.52
C MET A 68 9.02 1.03 2.61
N ARG A 69 9.03 2.36 2.48
CA ARG A 69 9.97 3.08 1.63
C ARG A 69 11.41 2.98 2.11
N TRP A 70 11.62 3.01 3.41
CA TRP A 70 12.94 2.84 4.04
C TRP A 70 13.37 1.36 4.15
N GLY A 71 12.53 0.41 3.69
CA GLY A 71 12.71 -1.02 3.94
C GLY A 71 12.43 -1.96 2.77
N ILE A 72 12.01 -1.48 1.59
CA ILE A 72 11.96 -2.30 0.37
C ILE A 72 13.40 -2.55 -0.06
N GLN A 73 13.90 -3.74 0.25
CA GLN A 73 15.23 -4.19 -0.14
C GLN A 73 15.26 -4.45 -1.65
N THR A 74 16.44 -4.32 -2.27
CA THR A 74 16.68 -4.69 -3.68
C THR A 74 16.19 -6.11 -3.99
N GLU A 75 16.20 -7.01 -2.99
CA GLU A 75 15.65 -8.36 -3.08
C GLU A 75 14.13 -8.40 -3.33
N SER A 76 13.36 -7.50 -2.70
CA SER A 76 11.91 -7.42 -2.92
C SER A 76 11.58 -6.91 -4.32
N ALA A 77 12.39 -6.00 -4.87
CA ALA A 77 12.28 -5.59 -6.26
C ALA A 77 12.68 -6.72 -7.21
N ASN A 78 13.72 -7.46 -6.86
CA ASN A 78 14.18 -8.60 -7.66
C ASN A 78 13.12 -9.69 -7.80
N ASN A 79 12.35 -9.97 -6.74
CA ASN A 79 11.33 -11.03 -6.72
C ASN A 79 9.88 -10.53 -6.91
N HIS A 80 9.68 -9.25 -7.28
CA HIS A 80 8.36 -8.63 -7.48
C HIS A 80 7.44 -8.68 -6.25
N GLY A 81 8.04 -8.77 -5.06
CA GLY A 81 7.36 -8.99 -3.79
C GLY A 81 6.94 -7.70 -3.08
N GLU A 82 7.17 -6.52 -3.65
CA GLU A 82 6.93 -5.25 -2.93
C GLU A 82 5.45 -5.07 -2.59
N VAL A 83 4.55 -5.31 -3.56
CA VAL A 83 3.11 -5.18 -3.33
C VAL A 83 2.63 -6.19 -2.30
N ALA A 84 3.01 -7.46 -2.43
CA ALA A 84 2.64 -8.50 -1.47
C ALA A 84 3.11 -8.17 -0.05
N THR A 85 4.32 -7.63 0.08
CA THR A 85 4.86 -7.20 1.38
C THR A 85 4.05 -6.05 1.97
N CYS A 86 3.73 -5.04 1.16
CA CYS A 86 2.88 -3.92 1.58
C CYS A 86 1.47 -4.40 2.01
N LEU A 87 0.83 -5.28 1.23
CA LEU A 87 -0.50 -5.82 1.55
C LEU A 87 -0.47 -6.60 2.87
N LYS A 88 0.54 -7.44 3.07
CA LYS A 88 0.73 -8.17 4.33
C LYS A 88 0.91 -7.22 5.52
N GLU A 89 1.68 -6.16 5.35
CA GLU A 89 1.87 -5.17 6.42
C GLU A 89 0.58 -4.40 6.74
N ILE A 90 -0.25 -4.10 5.72
CA ILE A 90 -1.59 -3.54 5.92
C ILE A 90 -2.47 -4.50 6.73
N GLU A 91 -2.47 -5.80 6.42
CA GLU A 91 -3.19 -6.81 7.20
C GLU A 91 -2.72 -6.88 8.66
N LEU A 92 -1.41 -6.76 8.91
CA LEU A 92 -0.88 -6.70 10.27
C LEU A 92 -1.35 -5.43 11.01
N CYS A 93 -1.37 -4.29 10.33
CA CYS A 93 -1.91 -3.05 10.90
C CYS A 93 -3.40 -3.20 11.24
N LYS A 94 -4.20 -3.83 10.36
CA LYS A 94 -5.62 -4.14 10.63
C LYS A 94 -5.79 -5.07 11.82
N LYS A 95 -4.94 -6.09 11.94
CA LYS A 95 -5.00 -7.08 13.02
C LYS A 95 -4.64 -6.51 14.39
N TYR A 96 -3.62 -5.64 14.44
CA TYR A 96 -3.04 -5.18 15.72
C TYR A 96 -3.45 -3.77 16.12
N SER A 97 -3.80 -2.91 15.18
CA SER A 97 -4.16 -1.52 15.50
C SER A 97 -5.52 -1.47 16.18
N VAL A 98 -5.58 -0.77 17.31
CA VAL A 98 -6.85 -0.44 17.95
C VAL A 98 -7.59 0.69 17.25
N ALA A 99 -6.99 1.39 16.30
CA ALA A 99 -7.57 2.56 15.65
C ALA A 99 -7.35 2.52 14.14
N THR A 100 -7.30 3.71 13.52
CA THR A 100 -6.79 3.89 12.17
C THR A 100 -5.58 3.01 11.93
N ASN A 101 -5.62 2.28 10.83
CA ASN A 101 -4.60 1.29 10.47
C ASN A 101 -3.94 1.58 9.12
N PHE A 102 -4.48 2.55 8.37
CA PHE A 102 -3.97 2.92 7.06
C PHE A 102 -4.07 4.43 6.83
N VAL A 103 -3.00 5.03 6.34
CA VAL A 103 -2.94 6.40 5.86
C VAL A 103 -2.38 6.35 4.44
N VAL A 104 -3.06 6.98 3.48
CA VAL A 104 -2.54 7.16 2.12
C VAL A 104 -2.42 8.64 1.77
N LEU A 105 -1.28 9.00 1.21
CA LEU A 105 -1.06 10.29 0.58
C LEU A 105 -1.29 10.13 -0.93
N LEU A 106 -2.29 10.82 -1.45
CA LEU A 106 -2.66 10.86 -2.85
C LEU A 106 -2.43 12.27 -3.38
N SER A 107 -1.73 12.37 -4.50
CA SER A 107 -1.54 13.62 -5.23
C SER A 107 -1.89 13.36 -6.69
N HIS A 108 -1.10 13.86 -7.63
CA HIS A 108 -1.35 13.73 -9.06
C HIS A 108 -1.20 12.30 -9.61
N ARG A 109 -0.70 11.36 -8.80
CA ARG A 109 -0.49 9.95 -9.20
C ARG A 109 -1.20 8.97 -8.27
N TYR A 110 -1.77 7.93 -8.86
CA TYR A 110 -2.43 6.81 -8.18
C TYR A 110 -1.47 5.66 -7.78
N GLY A 111 -0.16 5.89 -7.89
CA GLY A 111 0.89 4.90 -7.60
C GLY A 111 1.20 3.94 -8.75
N SER A 112 2.24 3.12 -8.55
CA SER A 112 2.63 2.08 -9.51
C SER A 112 1.60 0.94 -9.50
N ARG A 113 1.28 0.43 -10.69
CA ARG A 113 0.47 -0.77 -10.91
C ARG A 113 1.37 -1.81 -11.60
N PRO A 114 2.15 -2.58 -10.84
CA PRO A 114 3.10 -3.53 -11.39
C PRO A 114 2.37 -4.68 -12.11
N ILE A 115 3.13 -5.43 -12.90
CA ILE A 115 2.63 -6.68 -13.48
C ILE A 115 2.44 -7.72 -12.37
N PRO A 116 1.42 -8.59 -12.46
CA PRO A 116 1.21 -9.63 -11.45
C PRO A 116 2.41 -10.58 -11.37
N ALA A 117 2.91 -10.83 -10.15
CA ALA A 117 3.99 -11.79 -9.92
C ALA A 117 3.55 -13.25 -10.19
N GLN A 118 2.25 -13.51 -10.12
CA GLN A 118 1.64 -14.81 -10.34
C GLN A 118 0.36 -14.62 -11.16
N ILE A 119 0.17 -15.46 -12.18
CA ILE A 119 -1.04 -15.50 -13.00
C ILE A 119 -1.49 -16.96 -13.09
N ARG A 120 -2.75 -17.25 -12.80
CA ARG A 120 -3.33 -18.59 -12.93
C ARG A 120 -3.09 -19.15 -14.34
N ALA A 121 -2.71 -20.42 -14.44
CA ALA A 121 -2.21 -20.99 -15.70
C ALA A 121 -3.21 -20.87 -16.86
N SER A 122 -4.48 -21.17 -16.61
CA SER A 122 -5.52 -21.03 -17.64
C SER A 122 -5.72 -19.59 -18.12
N LEU A 123 -5.57 -18.60 -17.23
CA LEU A 123 -5.65 -17.19 -17.58
C LEU A 123 -4.41 -16.76 -18.38
N PHE A 124 -3.22 -17.15 -17.94
CA PHE A 124 -1.98 -16.80 -18.64
C PHE A 124 -1.93 -17.35 -20.08
N GLU A 125 -2.31 -18.61 -20.28
CA GLU A 125 -2.33 -19.21 -21.62
C GLU A 125 -3.32 -18.51 -22.55
N LEU A 126 -4.53 -18.17 -22.05
CA LEU A 126 -5.52 -17.40 -22.80
C LEU A 126 -4.97 -16.03 -23.20
N LEU A 127 -4.36 -15.30 -22.27
CA LEU A 127 -3.80 -13.97 -22.53
C LEU A 127 -2.65 -14.05 -23.53
N LYS A 128 -1.74 -15.02 -23.38
CA LYS A 128 -0.63 -15.22 -24.32
C LYS A 128 -1.13 -15.55 -25.73
N ASP A 129 -2.13 -16.42 -25.84
CA ASP A 129 -2.75 -16.75 -27.14
C ASP A 129 -3.37 -15.50 -27.79
N THR A 130 -4.05 -14.68 -27.00
CA THR A 130 -4.61 -13.39 -27.44
C THR A 130 -3.52 -12.42 -27.93
N VAL A 131 -2.39 -12.32 -27.20
CA VAL A 131 -1.25 -11.48 -27.61
C VAL A 131 -0.66 -11.96 -28.95
N VAL A 132 -0.49 -13.26 -29.11
CA VAL A 132 0.17 -13.84 -30.29
C VAL A 132 -0.74 -13.83 -31.51
N ASN A 133 -1.97 -14.33 -31.38
CA ASN A 133 -2.84 -14.60 -32.51
C ASN A 133 -3.69 -13.40 -32.90
N GLU A 134 -4.08 -12.56 -31.94
CA GLU A 134 -5.07 -11.51 -32.18
C GLU A 134 -4.44 -10.12 -32.22
N LEU A 135 -3.56 -9.83 -31.28
CA LEU A 135 -2.76 -8.60 -31.32
C LEU A 135 -1.61 -8.71 -32.34
N ASN A 136 -1.30 -9.91 -32.82
CA ASN A 136 -0.23 -10.19 -33.76
C ASN A 136 1.16 -9.74 -33.25
N GLU A 137 1.37 -9.80 -31.94
CA GLU A 137 2.58 -9.36 -31.24
C GLU A 137 3.45 -10.56 -30.83
N LEU A 138 3.96 -11.29 -31.82
CA LEU A 138 4.80 -12.50 -31.60
C LEU A 138 5.95 -12.25 -30.62
N LYS A 139 6.61 -11.11 -30.73
CA LYS A 139 7.75 -10.73 -29.88
C LYS A 139 7.36 -10.51 -28.42
N ASP A 140 6.12 -10.11 -28.16
CA ASP A 140 5.62 -9.94 -26.79
C ASP A 140 5.17 -11.29 -26.21
N GLY A 141 4.64 -12.20 -27.04
CA GLY A 141 4.37 -13.59 -26.65
C GLY A 141 5.64 -14.36 -26.24
N ASP A 142 6.74 -14.16 -26.99
CA ASP A 142 8.04 -14.71 -26.65
C ASP A 142 8.55 -14.14 -25.31
N LEU A 143 8.40 -12.83 -25.11
CA LEU A 143 8.79 -12.14 -23.88
C LEU A 143 7.98 -12.66 -22.67
N LEU A 144 6.68 -12.88 -22.83
CA LEU A 144 5.83 -13.49 -21.79
C LEU A 144 6.34 -14.88 -21.41
N THR A 145 6.68 -15.70 -22.41
CA THR A 145 7.19 -17.07 -22.19
C THR A 145 8.59 -17.08 -21.57
N GLU A 146 9.43 -16.09 -21.88
CA GLU A 146 10.74 -15.92 -21.27
C GLU A 146 10.62 -15.59 -19.78
N TRP A 147 9.76 -14.62 -19.43
CA TRP A 147 9.66 -14.03 -18.09
C TRP A 147 8.72 -14.77 -17.14
N TYR A 148 7.72 -15.50 -17.63
CA TYR A 148 6.80 -16.27 -16.81
C TYR A 148 7.03 -17.76 -17.00
N LYS A 149 7.22 -18.51 -15.90
CA LYS A 149 7.40 -19.97 -15.93
C LYS A 149 6.30 -20.68 -15.16
N LEU A 150 5.82 -21.78 -15.73
CA LEU A 150 4.77 -22.60 -15.13
C LEU A 150 5.30 -23.27 -13.86
N ASP A 151 4.64 -23.01 -12.74
CA ASP A 151 4.75 -23.77 -11.50
C ASP A 151 3.52 -24.68 -11.34
N THR A 152 3.77 -25.99 -11.39
CA THR A 152 2.74 -27.02 -11.21
C THR A 152 2.54 -27.43 -9.75
N ASN A 153 3.37 -26.90 -8.84
CA ASN A 153 3.19 -27.11 -7.40
C ASN A 153 2.14 -26.15 -6.80
N CYS A 154 1.81 -25.07 -7.51
CA CYS A 154 0.69 -24.21 -7.15
C CYS A 154 -0.64 -24.94 -7.40
N MET A 155 -1.61 -24.74 -6.50
CA MET A 155 -2.97 -25.27 -6.64
C MET A 155 -3.98 -24.10 -6.62
N PRO A 156 -4.55 -23.68 -7.77
CA PRO A 156 -4.33 -24.21 -9.12
C PRO A 156 -2.93 -23.85 -9.69
N PRO A 157 -2.45 -24.57 -10.74
CA PRO A 157 -1.18 -24.25 -11.40
C PRO A 157 -1.13 -22.80 -11.87
N ALA A 158 0.04 -22.19 -11.80
CA ALA A 158 0.21 -20.78 -12.11
C ALA A 158 1.55 -20.49 -12.79
N TYR A 159 1.56 -19.45 -13.60
CA TYR A 159 2.77 -18.89 -14.18
C TYR A 159 3.35 -17.85 -13.22
N ILE A 160 4.62 -18.05 -12.85
CA ILE A 160 5.36 -17.21 -11.90
C ILE A 160 6.34 -16.33 -12.68
N LEU A 161 6.28 -15.03 -12.43
CA LEU A 161 7.22 -14.05 -12.95
C LEU A 161 8.60 -14.32 -12.34
N GLN A 162 9.60 -14.52 -13.19
CA GLN A 162 10.95 -14.84 -12.76
C GLN A 162 11.65 -13.65 -12.11
N ASN A 163 12.57 -13.94 -11.19
CA ASN A 163 13.38 -12.91 -10.56
C ASN A 163 14.13 -12.10 -11.62
N ILE A 164 14.23 -10.78 -11.46
CA ILE A 164 14.90 -9.91 -12.43
C ILE A 164 16.33 -10.39 -12.69
N SER A 165 17.06 -10.75 -11.64
CA SER A 165 18.44 -11.24 -11.70
C SER A 165 18.61 -12.59 -12.41
N SER A 166 17.54 -13.36 -12.61
CA SER A 166 17.61 -14.63 -13.35
C SER A 166 17.83 -14.41 -14.85
N ILE A 167 17.31 -13.30 -15.39
CA ILE A 167 17.42 -12.93 -16.81
C ILE A 167 18.38 -11.74 -16.99
N LEU A 168 18.44 -10.83 -16.01
CA LEU A 168 19.33 -9.67 -15.97
C LEU A 168 20.28 -9.77 -14.76
N PRO A 169 21.36 -10.58 -14.80
CA PRO A 169 22.24 -10.83 -13.65
C PRO A 169 22.83 -9.57 -13.01
N ASN A 170 23.07 -8.54 -13.83
CA ASN A 170 23.64 -7.26 -13.42
C ASN A 170 22.71 -6.43 -12.52
N PHE A 171 21.43 -6.82 -12.37
CA PHE A 171 20.47 -6.15 -11.49
C PHE A 171 20.88 -6.22 -10.00
N LEU A 172 21.60 -7.27 -9.61
CA LEU A 172 22.17 -7.43 -8.26
C LEU A 172 23.70 -7.27 -8.24
N SER A 173 24.27 -6.59 -9.25
CA SER A 173 25.70 -6.30 -9.28
C SER A 173 26.12 -5.40 -8.11
N LYS A 174 27.41 -5.40 -7.78
CA LYS A 174 28.00 -4.41 -6.87
C LYS A 174 28.32 -3.09 -7.56
N ASN A 175 28.34 -3.10 -8.90
CA ASN A 175 28.66 -1.92 -9.70
C ASN A 175 27.40 -1.08 -9.93
N THR A 176 27.43 0.17 -9.47
CA THR A 176 26.32 1.12 -9.57
C THR A 176 25.86 1.36 -11.00
N ASP A 177 26.77 1.39 -11.98
CA ASP A 177 26.40 1.67 -13.38
C ASP A 177 25.74 0.46 -14.05
N GLU A 178 26.20 -0.75 -13.71
CA GLU A 178 25.58 -2.00 -14.16
C GLU A 178 24.16 -2.15 -13.60
N ILE A 179 23.96 -1.82 -12.32
CA ILE A 179 22.63 -1.81 -11.69
C ILE A 179 21.71 -0.82 -12.39
N LYS A 180 22.16 0.41 -12.62
CA LYS A 180 21.36 1.44 -13.33
C LYS A 180 20.97 1.01 -14.74
N GLN A 181 21.90 0.39 -15.46
CA GLN A 181 21.63 -0.10 -16.82
C GLN A 181 20.63 -1.26 -16.78
N ALA A 182 20.80 -2.22 -15.86
CA ALA A 182 19.87 -3.34 -15.69
C ALA A 182 18.47 -2.87 -15.27
N ASP A 183 18.36 -1.91 -14.35
CA ASP A 183 17.10 -1.29 -13.94
C ASP A 183 16.41 -0.58 -15.11
N LYS A 184 17.17 0.13 -15.94
CA LYS A 184 16.64 0.77 -17.17
C LYS A 184 16.12 -0.26 -18.16
N GLU A 185 16.84 -1.36 -18.38
CA GLU A 185 16.39 -2.46 -19.24
C GLU A 185 15.13 -3.14 -18.67
N TRP A 186 15.12 -3.44 -17.37
CA TRP A 186 13.96 -4.00 -16.68
C TRP A 186 12.72 -3.10 -16.83
N LYS A 187 12.86 -1.80 -16.63
CA LYS A 187 11.74 -0.84 -16.81
C LYS A 187 11.17 -0.86 -18.22
N LYS A 188 11.98 -1.10 -19.25
CA LYS A 188 11.47 -1.25 -20.63
C LYS A 188 10.71 -2.56 -20.79
N ILE A 189 11.29 -3.66 -20.32
CA ILE A 189 10.69 -5.01 -20.42
C ILE A 189 9.38 -5.08 -19.64
N SER A 190 9.39 -4.66 -18.37
CA SER A 190 8.21 -4.63 -17.51
C SER A 190 7.08 -3.79 -18.10
N ASN A 191 7.41 -2.65 -18.74
CA ASN A 191 6.40 -1.84 -19.43
C ASN A 191 5.80 -2.54 -20.64
N ARG A 192 6.61 -3.26 -21.43
CA ARG A 192 6.10 -4.06 -22.57
C ARG A 192 5.15 -5.15 -22.05
N LEU A 193 5.62 -5.99 -21.14
CA LEU A 193 4.81 -7.05 -20.50
C LEU A 193 3.49 -6.50 -19.95
N ARG A 194 3.53 -5.35 -19.27
CA ARG A 194 2.35 -4.68 -18.70
C ARG A 194 1.35 -4.26 -19.77
N ILE A 195 1.83 -3.69 -20.88
CA ILE A 195 0.97 -3.22 -21.96
C ILE A 195 0.31 -4.43 -22.64
N SER A 196 1.10 -5.45 -23.01
CA SER A 196 0.59 -6.64 -23.72
C SER A 196 -0.44 -7.39 -22.87
N LEU A 197 -0.16 -7.61 -21.57
CA LEU A 197 -1.09 -8.28 -20.65
C LEU A 197 -2.40 -7.50 -20.49
N ARG A 198 -2.33 -6.17 -20.33
CA ARG A 198 -3.53 -5.33 -20.16
C ARG A 198 -4.37 -5.26 -21.42
N GLN A 199 -3.75 -5.14 -22.58
CA GLN A 199 -4.46 -5.15 -23.86
C GLN A 199 -5.15 -6.50 -24.11
N ALA A 200 -4.46 -7.61 -23.81
CA ALA A 200 -5.07 -8.93 -23.90
C ALA A 200 -6.20 -9.12 -22.90
N ALA A 201 -6.05 -8.67 -21.64
CA ALA A 201 -7.09 -8.75 -20.63
C ALA A 201 -8.33 -7.93 -21.01
N GLU A 202 -8.14 -6.72 -21.54
CA GLU A 202 -9.23 -5.88 -22.06
C GLU A 202 -10.02 -6.59 -23.18
N LEU A 203 -9.31 -7.17 -24.16
CA LEU A 203 -9.95 -7.91 -25.24
C LEU A 203 -10.69 -9.15 -24.73
N CYS A 204 -10.10 -9.90 -23.80
CA CYS A 204 -10.72 -11.08 -23.20
C CYS A 204 -11.97 -10.70 -22.39
N LEU A 205 -11.96 -9.57 -21.70
CA LEU A 205 -13.11 -9.08 -20.92
C LEU A 205 -14.26 -8.66 -21.85
N GLN A 206 -13.96 -7.92 -22.93
CA GLN A 206 -14.94 -7.52 -23.95
C GLN A 206 -15.62 -8.72 -24.63
N ARG A 207 -14.99 -9.89 -24.58
CA ARG A 207 -15.50 -11.15 -25.14
C ARG A 207 -16.06 -12.11 -24.10
N GLU A 208 -16.18 -11.67 -22.84
CA GLU A 208 -16.70 -12.47 -21.73
C GLU A 208 -15.90 -13.79 -21.50
N GLN A 209 -14.62 -13.82 -21.88
CA GLN A 209 -13.73 -14.98 -21.69
C GLN A 209 -13.09 -15.00 -20.30
N ILE A 210 -13.05 -13.84 -19.64
CA ILE A 210 -12.56 -13.65 -18.27
C ILE A 210 -13.58 -12.85 -17.46
N THR A 211 -13.48 -12.93 -16.14
CA THR A 211 -14.33 -12.16 -15.23
C THR A 211 -13.78 -10.76 -14.95
N GLU A 212 -14.60 -9.84 -14.44
CA GLU A 212 -14.12 -8.54 -13.94
C GLU A 212 -13.05 -8.71 -12.84
N SER A 213 -13.20 -9.72 -11.98
CA SER A 213 -12.19 -10.06 -10.97
C SER A 213 -10.84 -10.43 -11.59
N ASP A 214 -10.83 -11.20 -12.68
CA ASP A 214 -9.59 -11.57 -13.38
C ASP A 214 -8.96 -10.34 -14.05
N TYR A 215 -9.78 -9.43 -14.57
CA TYR A 215 -9.31 -8.18 -15.17
C TYR A 215 -8.66 -7.26 -14.13
N ASP A 216 -9.30 -7.10 -12.97
CA ASP A 216 -8.83 -6.23 -11.90
C ASP A 216 -7.43 -6.59 -11.39
N GLU A 217 -7.04 -7.88 -11.42
CA GLU A 217 -5.70 -8.35 -11.04
C GLU A 217 -4.57 -7.60 -11.76
N PHE A 218 -4.79 -7.14 -13.00
CA PHE A 218 -3.80 -6.41 -13.80
C PHE A 218 -3.73 -4.91 -13.49
N PHE A 219 -4.65 -4.40 -12.69
CA PHE A 219 -4.81 -2.97 -12.38
C PHE A 219 -4.71 -2.65 -10.88
N ILE A 220 -4.41 -3.64 -10.03
CA ILE A 220 -4.17 -3.44 -8.59
C ILE A 220 -2.99 -2.48 -8.37
N SER A 221 -3.22 -1.44 -7.55
CA SER A 221 -2.20 -0.66 -6.86
C SER A 221 -2.35 -0.83 -5.35
N ILE A 222 -1.31 -0.48 -4.57
CA ILE A 222 -1.42 -0.44 -3.11
C ILE A 222 -2.55 0.50 -2.65
N ALA A 223 -2.78 1.59 -3.39
CA ALA A 223 -3.87 2.53 -3.12
C ALA A 223 -5.25 1.92 -3.43
N SER A 224 -5.39 1.12 -4.50
CA SER A 224 -6.67 0.49 -4.86
C SER A 224 -6.96 -0.77 -4.04
N ALA A 225 -5.94 -1.44 -3.50
CA ALA A 225 -6.08 -2.65 -2.71
C ALA A 225 -6.67 -2.40 -1.31
N VAL A 226 -6.66 -1.15 -0.83
CA VAL A 226 -7.44 -0.76 0.34
C VAL A 226 -8.86 -0.45 -0.11
N ASN A 227 -9.74 -1.43 0.04
CA ASN A 227 -11.16 -1.35 -0.28
C ASN A 227 -11.76 0.00 0.16
N GLY A 228 -12.21 0.79 -0.82
CA GLY A 228 -12.95 2.04 -0.63
C GLY A 228 -12.24 3.33 -1.07
N ILE A 229 -11.00 3.28 -1.58
CA ILE A 229 -10.28 4.49 -2.06
C ILE A 229 -10.51 4.73 -3.57
N SER A 230 -11.32 3.91 -4.23
CA SER A 230 -11.64 4.05 -5.66
C SER A 230 -12.48 5.29 -6.00
N SER A 231 -13.06 5.98 -5.01
CA SER A 231 -13.91 7.18 -5.19
C SER A 231 -13.24 8.52 -4.87
N ALA A 232 -12.04 8.54 -4.28
CA ALA A 232 -11.45 9.76 -3.73
C ALA A 232 -10.88 10.68 -4.83
N ALA A 233 -11.77 11.35 -5.54
CA ALA A 233 -11.47 12.42 -6.47
C ALA A 233 -11.46 13.75 -5.70
N HIS A 234 -10.27 14.38 -5.64
CA HIS A 234 -10.06 15.79 -5.31
C HIS A 234 -10.73 16.28 -4.02
N GLY A 235 -9.94 16.29 -2.94
CA GLY A 235 -10.26 17.01 -1.71
C GLY A 235 -10.85 16.12 -0.60
N ALA A 236 -10.23 16.26 0.57
CA ALA A 236 -10.68 15.76 1.86
C ALA A 236 -10.66 14.24 2.12
N VAL A 237 -10.53 13.95 3.42
CA VAL A 237 -10.47 12.65 4.06
C VAL A 237 -11.74 11.85 3.79
N GLU A 238 -11.66 10.80 2.96
CA GLU A 238 -12.76 9.85 2.75
C GLU A 238 -12.64 8.64 3.70
N ASP A 239 -13.64 8.49 4.58
CA ASP A 239 -13.85 7.37 5.51
C ASP A 239 -14.61 6.25 4.78
N THR A 240 -13.97 5.09 4.57
CA THR A 240 -14.55 3.96 3.84
C THR A 240 -15.51 3.10 4.69
N GLY A 241 -15.79 3.51 5.94
CA GLY A 241 -17.02 3.16 6.65
C GLY A 241 -17.11 1.75 7.25
N ARG A 242 -16.04 0.94 7.28
CA ARG A 242 -16.04 -0.35 8.00
C ARG A 242 -15.28 -0.28 9.33
N LEU A 243 -15.99 -0.63 10.41
CA LEU A 243 -15.37 -0.85 11.73
C LEU A 243 -14.27 -1.92 11.60
N GLY A 244 -13.01 -1.53 11.78
CA GLY A 244 -11.83 -2.39 11.61
C GLY A 244 -10.95 -2.04 10.41
N ASP A 245 -11.43 -1.20 9.50
CA ASP A 245 -10.73 -0.73 8.28
C ASP A 245 -10.71 0.81 8.23
N ALA A 246 -10.33 1.46 9.33
CA ALA A 246 -10.20 2.92 9.35
C ALA A 246 -8.97 3.34 8.53
N ALA A 247 -9.25 3.85 7.33
CA ALA A 247 -8.29 4.43 6.40
C ALA A 247 -8.46 5.96 6.36
N VAL A 248 -7.34 6.68 6.26
CA VAL A 248 -7.33 8.13 6.02
C VAL A 248 -6.67 8.39 4.68
N ALA A 249 -7.41 8.95 3.74
CA ALA A 249 -6.86 9.44 2.47
C ALA A 249 -6.61 10.95 2.56
N LEU A 250 -5.40 11.38 2.26
CA LEU A 250 -5.05 12.79 2.10
C LEU A 250 -4.86 13.04 0.60
N ALA A 251 -5.85 13.65 -0.05
CA ALA A 251 -5.87 13.90 -1.50
C ALA A 251 -5.68 15.40 -1.80
N GLY A 252 -4.62 15.77 -2.53
CA GLY A 252 -4.40 17.15 -3.00
C GLY A 252 -2.94 17.48 -3.40
N ASP A 253 -2.76 18.64 -4.03
CA ASP A 253 -1.46 19.32 -4.13
C ASP A 253 -1.26 20.14 -2.85
N ILE A 254 -0.11 20.02 -2.18
CA ILE A 254 0.09 20.52 -0.82
C ILE A 254 0.08 22.06 -0.69
N HIS A 255 -0.09 22.82 -1.76
CA HIS A 255 -0.51 24.22 -1.61
C HIS A 255 -1.76 24.34 -0.71
N ASP A 256 -2.61 23.32 -0.68
CA ASP A 256 -3.73 23.23 0.26
C ASP A 256 -3.38 22.63 1.62
N LEU A 257 -2.24 21.95 1.82
CA LEU A 257 -1.75 21.60 3.17
C LEU A 257 -1.05 22.79 3.81
N VAL A 258 -0.43 23.68 3.03
CA VAL A 258 -0.08 25.03 3.48
C VAL A 258 -1.36 25.83 3.79
N THR A 259 -2.47 25.60 3.10
CA THR A 259 -3.76 26.26 3.40
C THR A 259 -4.52 25.58 4.58
N TYR A 260 -4.34 24.27 4.82
CA TYR A 260 -4.90 23.50 5.95
C TYR A 260 -4.04 23.58 7.23
N VAL A 261 -2.74 23.82 7.08
CA VAL A 261 -1.76 24.13 8.15
C VAL A 261 -1.51 25.65 8.21
N GLY A 262 -2.32 26.42 7.49
CA GLY A 262 -2.39 27.87 7.51
C GLY A 262 -1.11 28.59 7.13
N ASP A 263 -1.03 29.06 5.88
CA ASP A 263 -0.28 30.26 5.56
C ASP A 263 -1.10 31.19 4.67
N ALA A 264 -1.46 32.33 5.25
CA ALA A 264 -1.87 33.51 4.51
C ALA A 264 -0.59 34.25 4.07
N GLY A 265 0.06 33.79 2.99
CA GLY A 265 1.16 34.53 2.36
C GLY A 265 2.19 33.66 1.64
N ALA A 266 1.94 33.34 0.37
CA ALA A 266 2.91 32.70 -0.52
C ALA A 266 4.28 33.42 -0.59
N VAL A 267 5.38 32.69 -0.85
CA VAL A 267 6.27 32.90 -2.03
C VAL A 267 7.45 31.93 -2.04
N VAL A 268 7.56 31.23 -3.18
CA VAL A 268 8.74 30.83 -3.96
C VAL A 268 10.12 31.00 -3.33
N GLY A 269 10.83 29.86 -3.22
CA GLY A 269 12.27 29.81 -3.47
C GLY A 269 13.15 29.82 -2.22
N GLY A 270 13.58 28.63 -1.83
CA GLY A 270 14.88 28.41 -1.19
C GLY A 270 14.94 28.68 0.32
N LYS A 271 15.39 27.65 1.04
CA LYS A 271 15.75 27.60 2.47
C LYS A 271 14.58 27.69 3.45
N ILE A 272 14.27 26.54 4.03
CA ILE A 272 13.46 26.40 5.24
C ILE A 272 14.24 27.10 6.37
N ALA A 273 13.70 28.21 6.86
CA ALA A 273 14.20 28.89 8.04
C ALA A 273 13.62 28.20 9.28
N ASP A 274 14.46 28.03 10.31
CA ASP A 274 14.20 27.35 11.59
C ASP A 274 13.06 27.95 12.45
N ASP A 275 12.27 28.89 11.91
CA ASP A 275 11.27 29.69 12.64
C ASP A 275 9.81 29.28 12.37
N ALA A 276 9.55 28.31 11.48
CA ALA A 276 8.19 27.88 11.09
C ALA A 276 7.47 26.97 12.11
N VAL A 277 8.08 26.68 13.26
CA VAL A 277 7.54 25.77 14.29
C VAL A 277 6.52 26.45 15.22
N ALA A 278 6.34 27.77 15.12
CA ALA A 278 5.60 28.56 16.12
C ALA A 278 4.13 28.92 15.74
N ALA A 279 3.63 28.54 14.57
CA ALA A 279 2.24 28.80 14.18
C ALA A 279 1.51 27.46 13.96
N TYR A 280 0.44 27.24 14.72
CA TYR A 280 -0.36 26.01 14.86
C TYR A 280 0.18 24.97 15.85
N ASP A 281 -0.12 25.25 17.12
CA ASP A 281 -0.23 24.26 18.21
C ASP A 281 -1.32 23.19 17.97
N ASP A 282 -2.15 23.30 16.92
CA ASP A 282 -3.36 22.49 16.77
C ASP A 282 -3.25 21.41 15.69
N VAL A 283 -2.30 20.50 15.90
CA VAL A 283 -2.37 19.14 15.33
C VAL A 283 -3.66 18.43 15.79
N SER A 284 -4.39 19.01 16.78
CA SER A 284 -5.59 18.45 17.42
C SER A 284 -6.69 18.09 16.44
N ASP A 285 -6.84 18.73 15.28
CA ASP A 285 -7.88 18.35 14.31
C ASP A 285 -7.53 17.08 13.52
N PHE A 286 -6.25 16.90 13.16
CA PHE A 286 -5.75 15.65 12.58
C PHE A 286 -5.81 14.52 13.61
N PHE A 287 -5.42 14.83 14.85
CA PHE A 287 -5.58 13.96 16.01
C PHE A 287 -7.05 13.60 16.26
N ASP A 288 -7.94 14.56 16.29
CA ASP A 288 -9.35 14.35 16.54
C ASP A 288 -9.98 13.54 15.41
N HIS A 289 -9.56 13.69 14.15
CA HIS A 289 -10.03 12.81 13.09
C HIS A 289 -9.55 11.36 13.25
N LEU A 290 -8.27 11.16 13.61
CA LEU A 290 -7.70 9.83 13.83
C LEU A 290 -8.31 9.14 15.07
N PHE A 291 -8.62 9.93 16.12
CA PHE A 291 -8.95 9.43 17.45
C PHE A 291 -10.42 9.64 17.88
N ARG A 292 -11.08 10.78 17.60
CA ARG A 292 -12.47 11.03 18.06
C ARG A 292 -13.39 9.90 17.62
N ARG A 293 -13.41 9.48 16.35
CA ARG A 293 -14.40 8.46 15.94
C ARG A 293 -14.06 7.04 16.39
N THR A 294 -12.77 6.72 16.54
CA THR A 294 -12.33 5.42 17.06
C THR A 294 -12.64 5.26 18.54
N PHE A 295 -12.38 6.29 19.34
CA PHE A 295 -12.51 6.24 20.80
C PHE A 295 -13.87 6.71 21.31
N ASP A 296 -14.56 7.62 20.63
CA ASP A 296 -15.89 8.11 21.03
C ASP A 296 -16.99 7.07 20.70
N ARG A 297 -16.79 6.19 19.70
CA ARG A 297 -17.63 4.98 19.51
C ARG A 297 -17.29 3.84 20.48
N ARG A 298 -16.09 3.85 21.07
CA ARG A 298 -15.68 2.91 22.13
C ARG A 298 -15.93 3.41 23.55
N ARG A 299 -16.68 4.51 23.71
CA ARG A 299 -17.38 4.85 24.97
C ARG A 299 -18.45 3.82 25.39
N VAL A 300 -18.58 2.70 24.68
CA VAL A 300 -19.27 1.51 25.18
C VAL A 300 -18.24 0.66 25.93
N ILE A 301 -18.32 0.75 27.27
CA ILE A 301 -17.68 -0.09 28.29
C ILE A 301 -16.32 0.43 28.79
N TYR A 302 -16.39 1.47 29.62
CA TYR A 302 -15.60 1.53 30.86
C TYR A 302 -16.12 0.49 31.86
#